data_AF-A0AA35NTC1-F1
#
_entry.id   AF-A0AA35NTC1-F1
#
_cell.length_a   1.000
_cell.length_b   1.000
_cell.length_c   1.000
_cell.angle_alpha   90.00
_cell.angle_beta   90.00
_cell.angle_gamma   90.00
#
_symmetry.space_group_name_H-M   'P 1'
#
loop_
_entity.id
_entity.type
_entity.pdbx_description
1 polymer ?
#
loop_
_entity_poly.entity_id
_entity_poly.type
_entity_poly.pdbx_seq_one_letter_code
_entity_poly.pdbx_strand_id
1 'polypeptide(L)'
;MSQGRDDTIIEPDFIEADAPMVAGAGSADEGFQDSASRGTLDETVLKTLKRDVVDINSRLKQVVYPHFPSLLRCWCGGLGAEDTGSSAADSDISANCDLWAPLAFIILYALFVSHAQSLFSSLFVSSWFILLVMALHLRLTKPHQKVSLISYISICGYCLFPQVLSALLSQVLLPLAFRIGGQNRWVVRVLSLLKLVVMALCLMWSVAAVAWVTKSKTAIEIYPLALCLFGIAWLSTIL
;
A
#
# COMPACT_ATOMS: atom_id res chain seq x y z
N MET A 1 -2.56 -57.03 -2.24
CA MET A 1 -2.42 -55.61 -2.63
C MET A 1 -2.88 -54.77 -1.46
N SER A 2 -1.94 -54.40 -0.59
CA SER A 2 -2.20 -53.67 0.64
C SER A 2 -1.53 -52.31 0.57
N GLN A 3 -2.27 -51.31 1.01
CA GLN A 3 -2.06 -49.88 0.90
C GLN A 3 -1.13 -49.42 2.03
N GLY A 4 0.09 -49.00 1.69
CA GLY A 4 1.05 -48.37 2.60
C GLY A 4 1.01 -46.86 2.40
N ARG A 5 0.57 -46.16 3.43
CA ARG A 5 0.43 -44.70 3.53
C ARG A 5 1.75 -44.16 4.08
N ASP A 6 2.50 -43.41 3.28
CA ASP A 6 3.74 -42.76 3.70
C ASP A 6 3.39 -41.50 4.51
N ASP A 7 3.34 -41.67 5.83
CA ASP A 7 3.24 -40.59 6.81
C ASP A 7 4.61 -39.89 6.90
N THR A 8 4.90 -38.92 6.02
CA THR A 8 6.04 -38.00 6.18
C THR A 8 5.77 -37.06 7.35
N ILE A 9 6.11 -37.51 8.55
CA ILE A 9 6.26 -36.67 9.74
C ILE A 9 7.48 -35.79 9.48
N ILE A 10 7.24 -34.49 9.33
CA ILE A 10 8.29 -33.47 9.24
C ILE A 10 8.92 -33.35 10.62
N GLU A 11 10.14 -33.85 10.74
CA GLU A 11 10.98 -33.71 11.94
C GLU A 11 11.50 -32.25 12.00
N PRO A 12 11.26 -31.50 13.09
CA PRO A 12 11.88 -30.20 13.27
C PRO A 12 13.37 -30.39 13.62
N ASP A 13 14.26 -29.78 12.81
CA ASP A 13 15.70 -29.69 13.10
C ASP A 13 15.94 -28.97 14.44
N PHE A 14 16.14 -29.74 15.51
CA PHE A 14 16.69 -29.24 16.75
C PHE A 14 18.21 -29.10 16.58
N ILE A 15 18.71 -27.87 16.58
CA ILE A 15 20.14 -27.61 16.71
C ILE A 15 20.51 -27.85 18.17
N GLU A 16 21.07 -29.03 18.44
CA GLU A 16 21.61 -29.39 19.74
C GLU A 16 22.91 -28.61 19.98
N ALA A 17 22.87 -27.67 20.92
CA ALA A 17 24.05 -26.94 21.38
C ALA A 17 24.63 -27.67 22.59
N ASP A 18 25.46 -28.67 22.35
CA ASP A 18 26.24 -29.31 23.41
C ASP A 18 27.63 -28.67 23.59
N ALA A 19 27.96 -28.49 24.86
CA ALA A 19 29.01 -27.67 25.43
C ALA A 19 30.44 -28.33 25.37
N PRO A 20 31.51 -27.65 25.84
CA PRO A 20 32.87 -27.75 25.29
C PRO A 20 33.80 -28.75 25.99
N MET A 21 34.86 -29.17 25.28
CA MET A 21 36.07 -29.80 25.84
C MET A 21 37.34 -29.10 25.32
N VAL A 22 37.84 -28.18 26.16
CA VAL A 22 39.25 -27.78 26.44
C VAL A 22 40.33 -28.00 25.37
N ALA A 23 40.93 -26.91 24.87
CA ALA A 23 42.35 -26.54 25.05
C ALA A 23 42.82 -25.51 24.01
N GLY A 24 43.24 -24.32 24.43
CA GLY A 24 43.94 -23.37 23.56
C GLY A 24 43.94 -21.94 24.10
N ALA A 25 45.03 -21.56 24.76
CA ALA A 25 45.26 -20.23 25.30
C ALA A 25 45.42 -19.16 24.21
N GLY A 26 44.79 -18.00 24.39
CA GLY A 26 44.98 -16.81 23.57
C GLY A 26 44.12 -15.66 24.05
N SER A 27 44.73 -14.73 24.77
CA SER A 27 44.14 -13.49 25.31
C SER A 27 43.84 -12.49 24.19
N ALA A 28 42.63 -11.94 24.13
CA ALA A 28 42.36 -10.52 23.87
C ALA A 28 40.84 -10.27 23.83
N ASP A 29 40.42 -9.43 24.77
CA ASP A 29 39.27 -8.52 24.75
C ASP A 29 38.80 -8.12 23.35
N GLU A 30 37.57 -8.50 22.97
CA GLU A 30 36.65 -7.70 22.15
C GLU A 30 35.22 -8.25 22.30
N GLY A 31 34.32 -7.40 22.81
CA GLY A 31 32.89 -7.43 22.48
C GLY A 31 32.08 -8.62 22.99
N PHE A 32 31.38 -8.40 24.10
CA PHE A 32 30.11 -9.05 24.42
C PHE A 32 29.11 -8.77 23.28
N GLN A 33 29.20 -9.52 22.17
CA GLN A 33 28.17 -9.51 21.14
C GLN A 33 27.04 -10.38 21.65
N ASP A 34 25.98 -9.69 22.05
CA ASP A 34 24.67 -10.18 22.42
C ASP A 34 24.11 -11.05 21.30
N SER A 35 24.48 -12.33 21.28
CA SER A 35 23.99 -13.37 20.37
C SER A 35 22.50 -13.70 20.58
N ALA A 36 21.78 -12.89 21.37
CA ALA A 36 20.42 -13.11 21.81
C ALA A 36 19.38 -12.16 21.20
N SER A 37 19.73 -11.35 20.18
CA SER A 37 18.72 -10.62 19.40
C SER A 37 18.15 -11.53 18.30
N ARG A 38 17.46 -12.62 18.69
CA ARG A 38 16.99 -13.71 17.80
C ARG A 38 15.63 -13.45 17.14
N GLY A 39 15.17 -12.20 17.06
CA GLY A 39 14.08 -11.80 16.17
C GLY A 39 13.19 -10.69 16.70
N THR A 40 12.07 -10.44 15.99
CA THR A 40 10.99 -9.49 16.33
C THR A 40 10.44 -9.66 17.76
N LEU A 41 10.71 -10.78 18.42
CA LEU A 41 10.22 -11.08 19.77
C LEU A 41 11.00 -10.34 20.87
N ASP A 42 12.27 -10.02 20.63
CA ASP A 42 13.14 -9.38 21.64
C ASP A 42 13.17 -7.85 21.49
N GLU A 43 12.57 -7.32 20.42
CA GLU A 43 12.39 -5.88 20.25
C GLU A 43 11.08 -5.39 20.86
N THR A 44 11.11 -4.20 21.45
CA THR A 44 9.89 -3.53 21.91
C THR A 44 8.92 -3.35 20.74
N VAL A 45 7.63 -3.56 20.98
CA VAL A 45 6.55 -3.37 19.97
C VAL A 45 6.67 -2.04 19.22
N LEU A 46 7.09 -0.97 19.91
CA LEU A 46 7.30 0.34 19.30
C LEU A 46 8.42 0.35 18.26
N LYS A 47 9.50 -0.43 18.47
CA LYS A 47 10.63 -0.54 17.54
C LYS A 47 10.21 -1.28 16.27
N THR A 48 9.47 -2.38 16.40
CA THR A 48 8.84 -3.10 15.28
C THR A 48 7.90 -2.19 14.50
N LEU A 49 6.98 -1.52 15.20
CA LEU A 49 6.01 -0.63 14.57
C LEU A 49 6.69 0.57 13.90
N LYS A 50 7.73 1.13 14.52
CA LYS A 50 8.52 2.22 13.92
C LYS A 50 9.20 1.77 12.63
N ARG A 51 9.81 0.58 12.61
CA ARG A 51 10.41 0.00 11.40
C ARG A 51 9.35 -0.15 10.31
N ASP A 52 8.24 -0.80 10.62
CA ASP A 52 7.18 -1.07 9.66
C ASP A 52 6.58 0.23 9.09
N VAL A 53 6.38 1.26 9.91
CA VAL A 53 5.92 2.58 9.45
C VAL A 53 6.96 3.27 8.55
N VAL A 54 8.26 3.14 8.87
CA VAL A 54 9.34 3.70 8.04
C VAL A 54 9.39 3.01 6.68
N ASP A 55 9.24 1.68 6.67
CA ASP A 55 9.21 0.88 5.44
C ASP A 55 8.01 1.26 4.58
N ILE A 56 6.81 1.33 5.20
CA ILE A 56 5.59 1.82 4.55
C ILE A 56 5.80 3.20 3.94
N ASN A 57 6.41 4.14 4.67
CA ASN A 57 6.65 5.51 4.18
C ASN A 57 7.62 5.53 2.98
N SER A 58 8.66 4.71 3.01
CA SER A 58 9.61 4.62 1.90
C SER A 58 8.95 4.09 0.62
N ARG A 59 8.11 3.06 0.73
CA ARG A 59 7.35 2.47 -0.38
C ARG A 59 6.24 3.39 -0.86
N LEU A 60 5.54 4.02 0.07
CA LEU A 60 4.55 5.03 -0.22
C LEU A 60 5.17 6.14 -1.06
N LYS A 61 6.37 6.61 -0.71
CA LYS A 61 7.07 7.62 -1.51
C LYS A 61 7.36 7.14 -2.94
N GLN A 62 7.82 5.91 -3.11
CA GLN A 62 8.07 5.32 -4.43
C GLN A 62 6.81 5.20 -5.28
N VAL A 63 5.68 4.78 -4.68
CA VAL A 63 4.43 4.51 -5.41
C VAL A 63 3.61 5.77 -5.63
N VAL A 64 3.47 6.60 -4.60
CA VAL A 64 2.57 7.75 -4.58
C VAL A 64 3.18 8.98 -5.22
N TYR A 65 4.50 9.17 -5.17
CA TYR A 65 5.14 10.30 -5.85
C TYR A 65 5.71 9.81 -7.18
N PRO A 66 4.90 9.76 -8.26
CA PRO A 66 5.53 9.73 -9.57
C PRO A 66 6.41 10.99 -9.64
N HIS A 67 7.58 10.89 -10.24
CA HIS A 67 8.34 12.08 -10.60
C HIS A 67 7.43 12.92 -11.52
N PHE A 68 6.68 13.85 -10.94
CA PHE A 68 5.78 14.79 -11.59
C PHE A 68 6.28 15.43 -12.88
N PRO A 69 7.59 15.71 -13.08
CA PRO A 69 8.08 16.12 -14.39
C PRO A 69 7.71 15.18 -15.55
N SER A 70 7.49 13.88 -15.30
CA SER A 70 7.06 12.88 -16.30
C SER A 70 5.56 12.93 -16.59
N LEU A 71 4.73 13.11 -15.57
CA LEU A 71 3.27 13.12 -15.72
C LEU A 71 2.77 14.38 -16.46
N LEU A 72 3.34 15.54 -16.13
CA LEU A 72 3.06 16.78 -16.85
C LEU A 72 3.54 16.70 -18.32
N ARG A 73 4.66 16.00 -18.57
CA ARG A 73 5.22 15.80 -19.92
C ARG A 73 4.41 14.81 -20.76
N CYS A 74 3.82 13.79 -20.15
CA CYS A 74 2.94 12.82 -20.82
C CYS A 74 1.59 13.46 -21.21
N TRP A 75 1.01 14.28 -20.33
CA TRP A 75 -0.31 14.88 -20.57
C TRP A 75 -0.30 16.03 -21.59
N CYS A 76 0.83 16.74 -21.75
CA CYS A 76 0.96 17.85 -22.69
C CYS A 76 1.53 17.50 -24.08
N GLY A 77 1.76 16.22 -24.40
CA GLY A 77 2.19 15.79 -25.73
C GLY A 77 3.69 15.94 -25.99
N GLY A 78 4.34 14.85 -26.41
CA GLY A 78 5.72 14.87 -26.85
C GLY A 78 6.31 13.48 -27.08
N LEU A 79 6.67 13.21 -28.33
CA LEU A 79 7.35 12.02 -28.83
C LEU A 79 8.57 11.58 -28.00
N GLY A 80 8.76 10.27 -27.91
CA GLY A 80 10.08 9.62 -27.86
C GLY A 80 10.98 10.03 -26.69
N ALA A 81 10.82 9.36 -25.56
CA ALA A 81 11.91 9.20 -24.60
C ALA A 81 11.96 7.73 -24.17
N GLU A 82 12.91 6.99 -24.73
CA GLU A 82 13.39 5.73 -24.18
C GLU A 82 13.99 6.02 -22.80
N ASP A 83 13.27 5.67 -21.72
CA ASP A 83 13.83 5.63 -20.38
C ASP A 83 14.59 4.30 -20.20
N THR A 84 15.85 4.29 -20.64
CA THR A 84 16.88 3.34 -20.21
C THR A 84 17.20 3.62 -18.75
N GLY A 85 16.79 2.76 -17.81
CA GLY A 85 17.36 2.79 -16.45
C GLY A 85 16.55 2.29 -15.25
N SER A 86 15.37 1.67 -15.38
CA SER A 86 14.56 1.28 -14.20
C SER A 86 14.47 -0.21 -13.88
N SER A 87 15.29 -1.08 -14.48
CA SER A 87 15.17 -2.54 -14.28
C SER A 87 15.64 -3.06 -12.92
N ALA A 88 16.46 -2.31 -12.17
CA ALA A 88 16.94 -2.75 -10.85
C ALA A 88 15.96 -2.43 -9.70
N ALA A 89 15.07 -1.44 -9.87
CA ALA A 89 14.06 -1.09 -8.86
C ALA A 89 12.77 -1.94 -8.96
N ASP A 90 12.49 -2.50 -10.14
CA ASP A 90 11.28 -3.29 -10.42
C ASP A 90 11.27 -4.67 -9.71
N SER A 91 12.45 -5.28 -9.49
CA SER A 91 12.56 -6.54 -8.74
C SER A 91 12.28 -6.35 -7.25
N ASP A 92 12.69 -5.23 -6.68
CA ASP A 92 12.59 -4.98 -5.23
C ASP A 92 11.18 -4.58 -4.79
N ILE A 93 10.38 -3.95 -5.65
CA ILE A 93 8.98 -3.59 -5.33
C ILE A 93 8.09 -4.84 -5.33
N SER A 94 8.38 -5.80 -6.21
CA SER A 94 7.58 -7.03 -6.32
C SER A 94 7.95 -8.09 -5.27
N ALA A 95 9.17 -8.04 -4.74
CA ALA A 95 9.69 -9.03 -3.80
C ALA A 95 9.14 -8.89 -2.37
N ASN A 96 8.81 -7.66 -1.94
CA ASN A 96 8.35 -7.40 -0.57
C ASN A 96 6.82 -7.32 -0.52
N CYS A 97 6.20 -8.30 0.12
CA CYS A 97 4.74 -8.48 0.17
C CYS A 97 4.16 -7.96 1.49
N ASP A 98 4.17 -6.65 1.70
CA ASP A 98 3.68 -6.04 2.94
C ASP A 98 2.17 -5.79 2.89
N LEU A 99 1.40 -6.53 3.70
CA LEU A 99 -0.05 -6.37 3.82
C LEU A 99 -0.49 -5.38 4.89
N TRP A 100 0.46 -4.93 5.71
CA TRP A 100 0.19 -4.03 6.82
C TRP A 100 -0.23 -2.64 6.34
N ALA A 101 0.38 -2.13 5.27
CA ALA A 101 0.03 -0.83 4.70
C ALA A 101 -1.37 -0.81 4.07
N PRO A 102 -1.73 -1.73 3.14
CA PRO A 102 -3.09 -1.80 2.60
C PRO A 102 -4.15 -1.94 3.71
N LEU A 103 -3.88 -2.78 4.71
CA LEU A 103 -4.76 -2.95 5.86
C LEU A 103 -4.96 -1.61 6.59
N ALA A 104 -3.87 -0.93 6.97
CA ALA A 104 -3.94 0.34 7.69
C ALA A 104 -4.68 1.42 6.88
N PHE A 105 -4.42 1.52 5.57
CA PHE A 105 -5.07 2.48 4.69
C PHE A 105 -6.57 2.22 4.52
N ILE A 106 -7.00 0.96 4.38
CA ILE A 106 -8.42 0.61 4.28
C ILE A 106 -9.14 0.89 5.59
N ILE A 107 -8.54 0.56 6.74
CA ILE A 107 -9.12 0.89 8.05
C ILE A 107 -9.27 2.40 8.16
N LEU A 108 -8.22 3.15 7.86
CA LEU A 108 -8.22 4.61 7.95
C LEU A 108 -9.28 5.23 7.03
N TYR A 109 -9.38 4.74 5.79
CA TYR A 109 -10.43 5.10 4.84
C TYR A 109 -11.83 4.80 5.40
N ALA A 110 -12.08 3.58 5.88
CA ALA A 110 -13.36 3.19 6.42
C ALA A 110 -13.74 3.99 7.67
N LEU A 111 -12.78 4.34 8.54
CA LEU A 111 -13.00 5.20 9.69
C LEU A 111 -13.39 6.62 9.27
N PHE A 112 -12.69 7.19 8.28
CA PHE A 112 -13.00 8.54 7.82
C PHE A 112 -14.32 8.61 7.06
N VAL A 113 -14.65 7.61 6.25
CA VAL A 113 -15.92 7.59 5.52
C VAL A 113 -17.10 7.22 6.44
N SER A 114 -16.90 6.37 7.44
CA SER A 114 -18.02 5.90 8.27
C SER A 114 -18.52 6.93 9.29
N HIS A 115 -17.72 7.91 9.72
CA HIS A 115 -18.11 9.01 10.64
C HIS A 115 -19.11 8.58 11.76
N ALA A 116 -18.76 7.50 12.47
CA ALA A 116 -19.53 6.87 13.57
C ALA A 116 -20.87 6.17 13.20
N GLN A 117 -21.16 5.95 11.93
CA GLN A 117 -22.30 5.14 11.45
C GLN A 117 -22.01 3.64 11.54
N SER A 118 -23.05 2.80 11.52
CA SER A 118 -22.96 1.33 11.53
C SER A 118 -22.40 0.70 10.24
N LEU A 119 -21.92 1.52 9.29
CA LEU A 119 -21.47 1.11 7.96
C LEU A 119 -19.98 0.73 7.88
N PHE A 120 -19.23 0.88 8.97
CA PHE A 120 -17.79 0.60 9.02
C PHE A 120 -17.42 -0.78 8.45
N SER A 121 -18.10 -1.84 8.90
CA SER A 121 -17.83 -3.22 8.47
C SER A 121 -18.08 -3.39 6.96
N SER A 122 -19.15 -2.79 6.43
CA SER A 122 -19.48 -2.86 5.00
C SER A 122 -18.46 -2.12 4.14
N LEU A 123 -18.00 -0.94 4.57
CA LEU A 123 -16.97 -0.15 3.88
C LEU A 123 -15.61 -0.86 3.89
N PHE A 124 -15.27 -1.50 5.01
CA PHE A 124 -14.05 -2.29 5.14
C PHE A 124 -14.06 -3.48 4.17
N VAL A 125 -15.12 -4.30 4.18
CA VAL A 125 -15.21 -5.49 3.33
C VAL A 125 -15.27 -5.12 1.84
N SER A 126 -16.06 -4.09 1.48
CA SER A 126 -16.14 -3.64 0.08
C SER A 126 -14.82 -3.08 -0.44
N SER A 127 -14.06 -2.35 0.38
CA SER A 127 -12.74 -1.84 -0.01
C SER A 127 -11.73 -2.96 -0.23
N TRP A 128 -11.72 -3.98 0.62
CA TRP A 128 -10.91 -5.18 0.43
C TRP A 128 -11.29 -5.95 -0.85
N PHE A 129 -12.59 -6.08 -1.11
CA PHE A 129 -13.08 -6.71 -2.33
C PHE A 129 -12.63 -5.94 -3.58
N ILE A 130 -12.76 -4.61 -3.58
CA ILE A 130 -12.28 -3.76 -4.69
C ILE A 130 -10.78 -3.94 -4.89
N LEU A 131 -9.98 -3.94 -3.83
CA LEU A 131 -8.53 -4.21 -3.94
C LEU A 131 -8.22 -5.58 -4.54
N LEU A 132 -8.97 -6.61 -4.16
CA LEU A 132 -8.80 -7.95 -4.72
C LEU A 132 -9.12 -7.97 -6.21
N VAL A 133 -10.19 -7.30 -6.63
CA VAL A 133 -10.55 -7.14 -8.05
C VAL A 133 -9.43 -6.42 -8.81
N MET A 134 -8.86 -5.34 -8.24
CA MET A 134 -7.72 -4.63 -8.82
C MET A 134 -6.49 -5.50 -8.99
N ALA A 135 -6.11 -6.22 -7.93
CA ALA A 135 -4.96 -7.09 -7.95
C ALA A 135 -5.14 -8.26 -8.94
N LEU A 136 -6.36 -8.83 -9.00
CA LEU A 136 -6.68 -9.91 -9.93
C LEU A 136 -6.62 -9.43 -11.38
N HIS A 137 -7.18 -8.25 -11.67
CA HIS A 137 -7.12 -7.65 -13.00
C HIS A 137 -5.67 -7.48 -13.47
N LEU A 138 -4.79 -6.95 -12.61
CA LEU A 138 -3.38 -6.79 -12.93
C LEU A 138 -2.68 -8.13 -13.16
N ARG A 139 -2.98 -9.13 -12.32
CA ARG A 139 -2.44 -10.48 -12.46
C ARG A 139 -2.84 -11.15 -13.77
N LEU A 140 -4.08 -10.95 -14.22
CA LEU A 140 -4.58 -11.52 -15.48
C LEU A 140 -4.05 -10.78 -16.71
N THR A 141 -3.82 -9.47 -16.60
CA THR A 141 -3.32 -8.64 -17.69
C THR A 141 -1.85 -8.92 -18.00
N LYS A 142 -1.06 -9.37 -17.02
CA LYS A 142 0.39 -9.60 -17.15
C LYS A 142 0.81 -11.03 -16.78
N PRO A 143 0.40 -12.06 -17.55
CA PRO A 143 0.67 -13.46 -17.21
C PRO A 143 2.16 -13.84 -17.26
N HIS A 144 3.01 -13.04 -17.93
CA HIS A 144 4.44 -13.34 -18.11
C HIS A 144 5.33 -12.85 -16.97
N GLN A 145 4.80 -12.08 -16.01
CA GLN A 145 5.56 -11.67 -14.82
C GLN A 145 5.28 -12.65 -13.67
N LYS A 146 6.35 -13.28 -13.15
CA LYS A 146 6.28 -14.18 -11.98
C LYS A 146 6.13 -13.39 -10.67
N VAL A 147 5.12 -12.53 -10.59
CA VAL A 147 4.81 -11.79 -9.37
C VAL A 147 3.60 -12.41 -8.68
N SER A 148 3.66 -12.48 -7.35
CA SER A 148 2.61 -13.06 -6.54
C SER A 148 1.37 -12.16 -6.54
N LEU A 149 0.16 -12.74 -6.38
CA LEU A 149 -1.08 -11.96 -6.24
C LEU A 149 -0.97 -10.97 -5.08
N ILE A 150 -0.29 -11.39 -4.01
CA ILE A 150 -0.13 -10.61 -2.80
C ILE A 150 0.79 -9.39 -2.98
N SER A 151 1.72 -9.41 -3.94
CA SER A 151 2.45 -8.21 -4.31
C SER A 151 1.51 -7.18 -4.99
N TYR A 152 0.62 -7.64 -5.90
CA TYR A 152 -0.37 -6.76 -6.51
C TYR A 152 -1.38 -6.17 -5.51
N ILE A 153 -1.85 -6.94 -4.52
CA ILE A 153 -2.75 -6.36 -3.49
C ILE A 153 -2.03 -5.28 -2.68
N SER A 154 -0.75 -5.48 -2.38
CA SER A 154 0.07 -4.50 -1.66
C SER A 154 0.23 -3.21 -2.46
N ILE A 155 0.66 -3.32 -3.72
CA ILE A 155 0.86 -2.19 -4.64
C ILE A 155 -0.44 -1.39 -4.85
N CYS A 156 -1.56 -2.06 -5.11
CA CYS A 156 -2.86 -1.41 -5.23
C CYS A 156 -3.25 -0.70 -3.93
N GLY A 157 -2.95 -1.30 -2.77
CA GLY A 157 -3.19 -0.69 -1.46
C GLY A 157 -2.42 0.62 -1.25
N TYR A 158 -1.14 0.67 -1.63
CA TYR A 158 -0.35 1.92 -1.58
C TYR A 158 -0.92 3.01 -2.48
N CYS A 159 -1.47 2.63 -3.64
CA CYS A 159 -2.11 3.57 -4.55
C CYS A 159 -3.44 4.14 -4.03
N LEU A 160 -4.04 3.55 -2.98
CA LEU A 160 -5.24 4.10 -2.33
C LEU A 160 -4.95 5.27 -1.40
N PHE A 161 -3.70 5.51 -1.01
CA PHE A 161 -3.36 6.58 -0.08
C PHE A 161 -3.91 7.99 -0.46
N PRO A 162 -3.84 8.44 -1.73
CA PRO A 162 -4.47 9.70 -2.15
C PRO A 162 -5.98 9.74 -1.90
N GLN A 163 -6.67 8.59 -1.97
CA GLN A 163 -8.09 8.48 -1.67
C GLN A 163 -8.35 8.60 -0.16
N VAL A 164 -7.52 7.98 0.66
CA VAL A 164 -7.56 8.13 2.13
C VAL A 164 -7.38 9.61 2.51
N LEU A 165 -6.43 10.29 1.86
CA LEU A 165 -6.16 11.70 2.09
C LEU A 165 -7.35 12.57 1.68
N SER A 166 -8.00 12.27 0.55
CA SER A 166 -9.24 12.95 0.13
C SER A 166 -10.37 12.81 1.15
N ALA A 167 -10.55 11.59 1.70
CA ALA A 167 -11.57 11.32 2.73
C ALA A 167 -11.28 12.09 4.03
N LEU A 168 -10.01 12.10 4.47
CA LEU A 168 -9.55 12.90 5.61
C LEU A 168 -9.77 14.39 5.39
N LEU A 169 -9.37 14.91 4.24
CA LEU A 169 -9.56 16.32 3.87
C LEU A 169 -11.04 16.69 3.91
N SER A 170 -11.94 15.82 3.43
CA SER A 170 -13.39 16.03 3.51
C SER A 170 -13.88 16.18 4.95
N GLN A 171 -13.39 15.36 5.88
CA GLN A 171 -13.75 15.47 7.29
C GLN A 171 -13.26 16.77 7.94
N VAL A 172 -12.11 17.28 7.51
CA VAL A 172 -11.54 18.53 8.05
C VAL A 172 -12.18 19.77 7.42
N LEU A 173 -12.51 19.72 6.13
CA LEU A 173 -13.07 20.85 5.38
C LEU A 173 -14.41 21.32 5.93
N LEU A 174 -15.27 20.39 6.37
CA LEU A 174 -16.62 20.68 6.84
C LEU A 174 -16.65 21.47 8.17
N PRO A 175 -16.03 21.01 9.28
CA PRO A 175 -15.98 21.77 10.53
C PRO A 175 -15.16 23.06 10.38
N LEU A 176 -14.11 23.06 9.55
CA LEU A 176 -13.33 24.27 9.26
C LEU A 176 -14.19 25.31 8.53
N ALA A 177 -15.02 24.89 7.57
CA ALA A 177 -15.94 25.76 6.87
C ALA A 177 -17.04 26.31 7.77
N PHE A 178 -17.60 25.51 8.69
CA PHE A 178 -18.57 25.99 9.68
C PHE A 178 -17.95 26.98 10.68
N ARG A 179 -16.64 26.89 10.96
CA ARG A 179 -15.92 27.84 11.81
C ARG A 179 -15.62 29.16 11.10
N ILE A 180 -15.27 29.12 9.81
CA ILE A 180 -14.81 30.30 9.04
C ILE A 180 -15.96 31.01 8.32
N GLY A 181 -16.93 30.26 7.82
CA GLY A 181 -18.06 30.79 7.08
C GLY A 181 -19.32 30.76 7.93
N GLY A 182 -19.78 31.93 8.36
CA GLY A 182 -21.16 32.09 8.84
C GLY A 182 -22.18 31.56 7.82
N GLN A 183 -23.44 31.43 8.23
CA GLN A 183 -24.58 30.74 7.57
C GLN A 183 -24.98 31.31 6.19
N ASN A 184 -24.03 31.37 5.25
CA ASN A 184 -24.20 31.85 3.88
C ASN A 184 -24.33 30.65 2.95
N ARG A 185 -25.47 30.55 2.24
CA ARG A 185 -25.77 29.47 1.28
C ARG A 185 -24.70 29.31 0.18
N TRP A 186 -23.97 30.37 -0.13
CA TRP A 186 -22.85 30.35 -1.08
C TRP A 186 -21.64 29.57 -0.57
N VAL A 187 -21.33 29.62 0.73
CA VAL A 187 -20.19 28.90 1.33
C VAL A 187 -20.37 27.40 1.19
N VAL A 188 -21.59 26.90 1.43
CA VAL A 188 -21.91 25.46 1.28
C VAL A 188 -21.73 24.99 -0.17
N ARG A 189 -22.10 25.81 -1.16
CA ARG A 189 -21.89 25.49 -2.58
C ARG A 189 -20.43 25.48 -2.97
N VAL A 190 -19.68 26.51 -2.57
CA VAL A 190 -18.23 26.61 -2.85
C VAL A 190 -17.49 25.45 -2.19
N LEU A 191 -17.85 25.08 -0.96
CA LEU A 191 -17.25 23.96 -0.25
C LEU A 191 -17.54 22.61 -0.92
N SER A 192 -18.77 22.40 -1.39
CA SER A 192 -19.15 21.20 -2.13
C SER A 192 -18.38 21.08 -3.45
N LEU A 193 -18.22 22.20 -4.18
CA LEU A 193 -17.38 22.25 -5.38
C LEU A 193 -15.91 21.99 -5.05
N LEU A 194 -15.39 22.57 -3.96
CA LEU A 194 -14.01 22.34 -3.52
C LEU A 194 -13.77 20.86 -3.16
N LYS A 195 -14.73 20.21 -2.47
CA LYS A 195 -14.69 18.77 -2.18
C LYS A 195 -14.60 17.96 -3.48
N LEU A 196 -15.41 18.29 -4.49
CA LEU A 196 -15.41 17.62 -5.79
C LEU A 196 -14.07 17.82 -6.52
N VAL A 197 -13.51 19.03 -6.49
CA VAL A 197 -12.19 19.33 -7.08
C VAL A 197 -11.08 18.54 -6.39
N VAL A 198 -11.05 18.50 -5.05
CA VAL A 198 -10.06 17.72 -4.30
C VAL A 198 -10.18 16.23 -4.63
N MET A 199 -11.41 15.70 -4.66
CA MET A 199 -11.67 14.31 -5.05
C MET A 199 -11.15 14.02 -6.47
N ALA A 200 -11.40 14.90 -7.44
CA ALA A 200 -10.92 14.73 -8.81
C ALA A 200 -9.39 14.75 -8.90
N LEU A 201 -8.73 15.67 -8.19
CA LEU A 201 -7.26 15.74 -8.13
C LEU A 201 -6.66 14.47 -7.49
N CYS A 202 -7.23 14.00 -6.38
CA CYS A 202 -6.81 12.77 -5.72
C CYS A 202 -7.06 11.51 -6.56
N LEU A 203 -8.16 11.48 -7.33
CA LEU A 203 -8.45 10.41 -8.28
C LEU A 203 -7.43 10.39 -9.42
N MET A 204 -7.19 11.54 -10.07
CA MET A 204 -6.18 11.65 -11.12
C MET A 204 -4.80 11.23 -10.60
N TRP A 205 -4.45 11.64 -9.39
CA TRP A 205 -3.22 11.24 -8.73
C TRP A 205 -3.13 9.72 -8.52
N SER A 206 -4.18 9.12 -7.98
CA SER A 206 -4.21 7.68 -7.68
C SER A 206 -4.11 6.84 -8.96
N VAL A 207 -4.83 7.21 -10.02
CA VAL A 207 -4.75 6.55 -11.33
C VAL A 207 -3.36 6.70 -11.94
N ALA A 208 -2.73 7.86 -11.79
CA ALA A 208 -1.37 8.10 -12.25
C ALA A 208 -0.33 7.24 -11.52
N ALA A 209 -0.43 7.14 -10.19
CA ALA A 209 0.44 6.31 -9.37
C ALA A 209 0.33 4.83 -9.80
N VAL A 210 -0.90 4.34 -9.98
CA VAL A 210 -1.18 3.00 -10.51
C VAL A 210 -0.56 2.80 -11.89
N ALA A 211 -0.84 3.68 -12.86
CA ALA A 211 -0.35 3.51 -14.23
C ALA A 211 1.19 3.50 -14.29
N TRP A 212 1.83 4.28 -13.42
CA TRP A 212 3.28 4.34 -13.32
C TRP A 212 3.88 3.05 -12.72
N VAL A 213 3.36 2.59 -11.58
CA VAL A 213 3.87 1.37 -10.92
C VAL A 213 3.58 0.12 -11.73
N THR A 214 2.43 0.07 -12.41
CA THR A 214 2.09 -1.06 -13.26
C THR A 214 2.69 -0.94 -14.65
N LYS A 215 3.38 0.15 -15.03
CA LYS A 215 3.91 0.38 -16.38
C LYS A 215 2.88 0.14 -17.50
N SER A 216 1.60 0.32 -17.20
CA SER A 216 0.49 0.09 -18.13
C SER A 216 0.35 1.31 -19.03
N LYS A 217 0.56 1.13 -20.34
CA LYS A 217 0.45 2.21 -21.34
C LYS A 217 -0.88 2.17 -22.10
N THR A 218 -1.58 1.04 -22.06
CA THR A 218 -2.80 0.80 -22.83
C THR A 218 -4.03 1.22 -22.03
N ALA A 219 -4.93 1.99 -22.64
CA ALA A 219 -6.18 2.44 -22.00
C ALA A 219 -7.05 1.27 -21.52
N ILE A 220 -7.01 0.12 -22.21
CA ILE A 220 -7.74 -1.09 -21.85
C ILE A 220 -7.32 -1.65 -20.47
N GLU A 221 -6.05 -1.48 -20.09
CA GLU A 221 -5.51 -1.99 -18.83
C GLU A 221 -5.86 -1.05 -17.67
N ILE A 222 -5.84 0.27 -17.93
CA ILE A 222 -6.04 1.33 -16.93
C ILE A 222 -7.53 1.50 -16.61
N TYR A 223 -8.41 1.30 -17.58
CA TYR A 223 -9.86 1.54 -17.45
C TYR A 223 -10.51 0.86 -16.22
N PRO A 224 -10.40 -0.46 -16.02
CA PRO A 224 -11.00 -1.10 -14.86
C PRO A 224 -10.39 -0.58 -13.55
N LEU A 225 -9.10 -0.24 -13.54
CA LEU A 225 -8.43 0.32 -12.37
C LEU A 225 -8.97 1.69 -12.00
N ALA A 226 -9.10 2.56 -12.99
CA ALA A 226 -9.71 3.87 -12.82
C ALA A 226 -11.17 3.76 -12.36
N LEU A 227 -11.93 2.79 -12.86
CA LEU A 227 -13.33 2.59 -12.48
C LEU A 227 -13.49 2.19 -11.00
N CYS A 228 -12.66 1.28 -10.51
CA CYS A 228 -12.65 0.90 -9.10
C CYS A 228 -12.20 2.04 -8.17
N LEU A 229 -11.16 2.78 -8.55
CA LEU A 229 -10.71 3.97 -7.80
C LEU A 229 -11.77 5.07 -7.79
N PHE A 230 -12.47 5.28 -8.91
CA PHE A 230 -13.60 6.19 -9.00
C PHE A 230 -14.74 5.77 -8.07
N GLY A 231 -15.06 4.47 -8.00
CA GLY A 231 -16.06 3.94 -7.08
C GLY A 231 -15.75 4.25 -5.61
N ILE A 232 -14.49 4.07 -5.20
CA ILE A 232 -14.02 4.44 -3.85
C ILE A 232 -14.11 5.96 -3.63
N ALA A 233 -13.60 6.77 -4.57
CA ALA A 233 -13.66 8.23 -4.50
C ALA A 233 -15.10 8.77 -4.37
N TRP A 234 -16.03 8.14 -5.12
CA TRP A 234 -17.43 8.49 -5.12
C TRP A 234 -18.12 8.15 -3.79
N LEU A 235 -17.81 6.98 -3.22
CA LEU A 235 -18.32 6.58 -1.90
C LEU A 235 -17.92 7.57 -0.81
N SER A 236 -16.66 8.02 -0.80
CA SER A 236 -16.21 9.08 0.13
C SER A 236 -16.85 10.44 -0.13
N THR A 237 -17.39 10.67 -1.32
CA THR A 237 -18.01 11.95 -1.66
C THR A 237 -19.47 11.99 -1.22
N ILE A 238 -20.16 10.86 -1.30
CA ILE A 238 -21.59 10.74 -1.02
C ILE A 238 -21.89 10.48 0.46
N LEU A 239 -21.00 9.75 1.17
CA LEU A 239 -21.00 9.62 2.64
C LEU A 239 -20.30 10.82 3.28
#